data_AF-A0A1D2N7E2-F1
#
_entry.id   AF-A0A1D2N7E2-F1
#
_cell.length_a   1.000
_cell.length_b   1.000
_cell.length_c   1.000
_cell.angle_alpha   90.00
_cell.angle_beta   90.00
_cell.angle_gamma   90.00
#
_symmetry.space_group_name_H-M   'P 1'
#
loop_
_entity.id
_entity.type
_entity.pdbx_description
1 polymer ?
#
loop_
_entity_poly.entity_id
_entity_poly.type
_entity_poly.pdbx_seq_one_letter_code
_entity_poly.pdbx_strand_id
1 'polypeptide(L)'
;MVAVKGSFYSSFCKHRGMEGSWNTLPVSRTEVEISTVLSCGQSFRWKQLESDDKAWIGTFSHKVWILKQTDTEIHFKVFQQGMEENGDKLDDEKNRGLLYDYFQLEVSLETLYKEWSKRDERFANLTIQDYRGIRMLDQDCVENVFSFICSSNNNIARISQMVEKLCLHYGVKIAEVEGKTYYDFPTVEKLIGEKVEKKLREEKFGYRAGFIAKTAATIVANGGVNWLENLKNVGYDEARKQLQTLPGIGRKVADCVCLMSLGYSEAIPVDTHMHQIAKKYLPHLAKLKTLTDKSYSEITDYFRALHGDYAGWAHSVLFASTLRHLKKDGVTENKETATTEETVDVNLDKSKNAKSKKSIVEKPTTDSSTKDDKQRRNCTSRESKETIPLRFEQVTQNSQQIRTFASVIRTFLCAVAKV
;
A
#
# COMPACT_ATOMS: atom_id res chain seq x y z
N MET A 1 6.26 20.68 75.06
CA MET A 1 6.63 19.54 74.18
C MET A 1 7.32 20.12 72.95
N VAL A 2 8.66 20.10 72.93
CA VAL A 2 9.54 19.40 71.94
C VAL A 2 9.33 19.94 70.50
N ALA A 3 10.15 20.85 69.96
CA ALA A 3 11.49 20.66 69.32
C ALA A 3 11.39 19.78 68.03
N VAL A 4 11.92 20.05 66.83
CA VAL A 4 13.31 20.25 66.37
C VAL A 4 13.32 20.39 64.82
N LYS A 5 14.25 21.22 64.28
CA LYS A 5 15.03 21.19 63.01
C LYS A 5 14.62 20.30 61.80
N GLY A 6 14.69 20.92 60.60
CA GLY A 6 15.81 20.72 59.64
C GLY A 6 15.78 19.58 58.58
N SER A 7 15.83 20.00 57.31
CA SER A 7 16.90 19.70 56.33
C SER A 7 17.18 18.25 55.81
N PHE A 8 17.13 18.14 54.46
CA PHE A 8 17.92 17.31 53.53
C PHE A 8 17.57 15.82 53.30
N TYR A 9 17.26 15.48 52.03
CA TYR A 9 17.86 14.45 51.12
C TYR A 9 16.99 14.43 49.84
N SER A 10 17.41 15.02 48.71
CA SER A 10 18.19 14.43 47.61
C SER A 10 17.62 13.16 46.98
N SER A 11 17.31 13.28 45.67
CA SER A 11 17.24 12.25 44.63
C SER A 11 16.05 11.29 44.65
N PHE A 12 15.14 11.40 43.67
CA PHE A 12 14.81 10.29 42.77
C PHE A 12 14.14 10.80 41.47
N CYS A 13 14.81 10.52 40.36
CA CYS A 13 14.37 10.43 38.97
C CYS A 13 13.58 11.57 38.29
N LYS A 14 14.30 12.28 37.41
CA LYS A 14 13.79 12.87 36.16
C LYS A 14 12.98 11.81 35.39
N HIS A 15 11.65 11.91 35.38
CA HIS A 15 10.78 11.46 34.28
C HIS A 15 9.71 12.55 34.10
N ARG A 16 10.08 13.66 33.44
CA ARG A 16 9.07 14.59 32.91
C ARG A 16 8.48 13.93 31.66
N GLY A 17 7.37 13.22 31.84
CA GLY A 17 6.54 12.77 30.73
C GLY A 17 5.74 13.93 30.15
N MET A 18 5.95 14.25 28.88
CA MET A 18 4.96 14.69 27.87
C MET A 18 3.73 15.55 28.32
N GLU A 19 3.91 16.61 29.11
CA GLU A 19 2.84 17.60 29.41
C GLU A 19 2.73 18.72 28.34
N GLY A 20 2.73 18.36 27.06
CA GLY A 20 2.20 19.24 26.02
C GLY A 20 0.67 19.16 26.00
N SER A 21 -0.02 20.30 25.88
CA SER A 21 -1.49 20.35 25.71
C SER A 21 -1.91 19.62 24.44
N TRP A 22 -2.97 18.82 24.52
CA TRP A 22 -3.56 18.16 23.35
C TRP A 22 -4.33 19.15 22.50
N ASN A 23 -4.17 19.06 21.17
CA ASN A 23 -5.05 19.72 20.22
C ASN A 23 -6.28 18.85 19.93
N THR A 24 -7.40 19.44 19.55
CA THR A 24 -8.67 18.71 19.38
C THR A 24 -9.33 18.98 18.03
N LEU A 25 -9.59 17.94 17.23
CA LEU A 25 -10.38 18.00 16.00
C LEU A 25 -11.79 17.49 16.32
N PRO A 26 -12.84 18.34 16.30
CA PRO A 26 -14.21 17.91 16.55
C PRO A 26 -14.71 17.01 15.42
N VAL A 27 -14.99 15.75 15.73
CA VAL A 27 -15.50 14.73 14.80
C VAL A 27 -16.04 13.53 15.57
N SER A 28 -17.23 13.07 15.22
CA SER A 28 -17.87 11.92 15.86
C SER A 28 -17.30 10.58 15.39
N ARG A 29 -17.50 9.53 16.19
CA ARG A 29 -17.15 8.15 15.82
C ARG A 29 -17.97 7.58 14.65
N THR A 30 -19.08 8.22 14.31
CA THR A 30 -19.88 7.87 13.11
C THR A 30 -19.18 8.30 11.83
N GLU A 31 -18.41 9.39 11.88
CA GLU A 31 -17.66 9.94 10.75
C GLU A 31 -16.24 9.34 10.65
N VAL A 32 -15.60 9.02 11.77
CA VAL A 32 -14.30 8.32 11.78
C VAL A 32 -14.11 7.48 13.04
N GLU A 33 -13.76 6.21 12.89
CA GLU A 33 -13.36 5.31 13.99
C GLU A 33 -11.86 5.02 13.86
N ILE A 34 -11.02 5.79 14.58
CA ILE A 34 -9.57 5.73 14.35
C ILE A 34 -8.99 4.35 14.63
N SER A 35 -9.53 3.63 15.61
CA SER A 35 -9.04 2.29 15.96
C SER A 35 -9.18 1.30 14.80
N THR A 36 -10.28 1.42 14.05
CA THR A 36 -10.61 0.55 12.93
C THR A 36 -9.92 1.02 11.66
N VAL A 37 -9.99 2.32 11.35
CA VAL A 37 -9.39 2.92 10.14
C VAL A 37 -7.88 2.75 10.10
N LEU A 38 -7.19 2.96 11.23
CA LEU A 38 -5.73 2.90 11.30
C LEU A 38 -5.17 1.47 11.34
N SER A 39 -6.03 0.45 11.49
CA SER A 39 -5.62 -0.96 11.59
C SER A 39 -6.27 -1.90 10.59
N CYS A 40 -7.14 -1.39 9.70
CA CYS A 40 -7.81 -2.19 8.67
C CYS A 40 -6.99 -2.39 7.40
N GLY A 41 -5.69 -2.06 7.40
CA GLY A 41 -4.78 -2.33 6.29
C GLY A 41 -4.83 -1.32 5.14
N GLN A 42 -5.38 -0.13 5.38
CA GLN A 42 -5.27 1.00 4.45
C GLN A 42 -3.87 1.63 4.50
N SER A 43 -3.44 2.02 5.71
CA SER A 43 -2.09 2.51 5.99
C SER A 43 -1.37 1.49 6.87
N PHE A 44 -0.05 1.43 6.73
CA PHE A 44 0.81 0.52 7.50
C PHE A 44 1.76 1.26 8.43
N ARG A 45 1.56 2.59 8.58
CA ARG A 45 2.40 3.51 9.36
C ARG A 45 1.88 3.82 10.76
N TRP A 46 0.71 3.30 11.12
CA TRP A 46 0.08 3.51 12.41
C TRP A 46 0.21 2.30 13.31
N LYS A 47 0.44 2.55 14.59
CA LYS A 47 0.53 1.54 15.64
C LYS A 47 -0.13 2.05 16.91
N GLN A 48 -0.65 1.14 17.72
CA GLN A 48 -0.98 1.51 19.11
C GLN A 48 0.29 1.89 19.85
N LEU A 49 0.19 2.93 20.68
CA LEU A 49 1.29 3.38 21.51
C LEU A 49 1.52 2.36 22.65
N GLU A 50 2.77 2.05 22.95
CA GLU A 50 3.09 1.07 24.01
C GLU A 50 2.71 1.59 25.40
N SER A 51 2.75 2.91 25.60
CA SER A 51 2.41 3.58 26.86
C SER A 51 0.90 3.81 27.06
N ASP A 52 0.08 3.70 26.00
CA ASP A 52 -1.37 3.93 26.04
C ASP A 52 -2.08 3.18 24.90
N ASP A 53 -2.85 2.16 25.25
CA ASP A 53 -3.57 1.27 24.32
C ASP A 53 -4.71 1.95 23.55
N LYS A 54 -5.14 3.13 23.98
CA LYS A 54 -6.13 3.99 23.30
C LYS A 54 -5.48 5.02 22.39
N ALA A 55 -4.16 5.19 22.46
CA ALA A 55 -3.42 6.09 21.61
C ALA A 55 -2.85 5.38 20.39
N TRP A 56 -2.84 6.07 19.27
CA TRP A 56 -2.21 5.64 18.04
C TRP A 56 -1.06 6.58 17.71
N ILE A 57 0.10 6.02 17.37
CA ILE A 57 1.24 6.77 16.87
C ILE A 57 1.53 6.38 15.43
N GLY A 58 1.81 7.37 14.60
CA GLY A 58 2.13 7.15 13.19
C GLY A 58 2.80 8.34 12.54
N THR A 59 3.14 8.20 11.27
CA THR A 59 3.78 9.26 10.49
C THR A 59 2.96 9.56 9.25
N PHE A 60 2.68 10.83 8.98
CA PHE A 60 2.18 11.31 7.69
C PHE A 60 2.51 12.80 7.57
N SER A 61 2.55 13.33 6.35
CA SER A 61 2.88 14.74 6.08
C SER A 61 4.19 15.19 6.75
N HIS A 62 5.23 14.35 6.70
CA HIS A 62 6.57 14.60 7.25
C HIS A 62 6.60 14.86 8.78
N LYS A 63 5.56 14.42 9.50
CA LYS A 63 5.36 14.64 10.94
C LYS A 63 5.07 13.31 11.64
N VAL A 64 5.40 13.22 12.93
CA VAL A 64 4.92 12.15 13.82
C VAL A 64 3.67 12.63 14.53
N TRP A 65 2.64 11.81 14.53
CA TRP A 65 1.34 12.11 15.11
C TRP A 65 1.03 11.12 16.21
N ILE A 66 0.52 11.61 17.33
CA ILE A 66 -0.17 10.78 18.31
C ILE A 66 -1.63 11.18 18.31
N LEU A 67 -2.53 10.23 18.14
CA LEU A 67 -3.98 10.41 18.10
C LEU A 67 -4.64 9.63 19.24
N LYS A 68 -5.63 10.24 19.88
CA LYS A 68 -6.60 9.59 20.77
C LYS A 68 -7.99 10.02 20.35
N GLN A 69 -9.00 9.21 20.62
CA GLN A 69 -10.36 9.53 20.22
C GLN A 69 -11.34 9.41 21.39
N THR A 70 -12.21 10.41 21.51
CA THR A 70 -13.44 10.38 22.32
C THR A 70 -14.64 10.15 21.38
N ASP A 71 -15.87 10.14 21.91
CA ASP A 71 -17.04 9.95 21.06
C ASP A 71 -17.30 11.12 20.09
N THR A 72 -16.76 12.31 20.39
CA THR A 72 -17.04 13.56 19.66
C THR A 72 -15.80 14.28 19.14
N GLU A 73 -14.59 13.83 19.48
CA GLU A 73 -13.35 14.51 19.10
C GLU A 73 -12.20 13.53 18.88
N ILE A 74 -11.27 13.89 17.99
CA ILE A 74 -9.92 13.34 17.94
C ILE A 74 -8.97 14.31 18.64
N HIS A 75 -8.25 13.83 19.63
CA HIS A 75 -7.18 14.56 20.30
C HIS A 75 -5.85 14.21 19.64
N PHE A 76 -5.03 15.20 19.32
CA PHE A 76 -3.75 14.95 18.67
C PHE A 76 -2.56 15.74 19.25
N LYS A 77 -1.37 15.15 19.06
CA LYS A 77 -0.06 15.77 19.25
C LYS A 77 0.78 15.57 17.99
N VAL A 78 1.61 16.56 17.66
CA VAL A 78 2.45 16.56 16.46
C VAL A 78 3.90 16.78 16.87
N PHE A 79 4.81 16.03 16.26
CA PHE A 79 6.26 16.17 16.45
C PHE A 79 6.94 16.25 15.08
N GLN A 80 7.86 17.20 14.92
CA GLN A 80 8.64 17.37 13.69
C GLN A 80 10.07 17.83 14.00
N GLN A 81 10.95 17.76 13.00
CA GLN A 81 12.34 18.17 13.16
C GLN A 81 12.41 19.69 13.42
N GLY A 82 13.15 20.09 14.46
CA GLY A 82 13.36 21.52 14.78
C GLY A 82 12.20 22.20 15.52
N MET A 83 11.19 21.46 16.01
CA MET A 83 10.25 22.00 17.00
C MET A 83 10.95 22.13 18.37
N GLU A 84 11.03 23.34 18.89
CA GLU A 84 11.19 23.57 20.33
C GLU A 84 9.86 23.26 21.04
N GLU A 85 9.89 22.86 22.31
CA GLU A 85 8.74 22.34 23.09
C GLU A 85 7.53 23.31 23.22
N ASN A 86 7.61 24.54 22.69
CA ASN A 86 6.56 25.53 22.69
C ASN A 86 6.03 25.76 21.26
N GLY A 87 5.07 24.94 20.83
CA GLY A 87 4.39 25.10 19.53
C GLY A 87 3.61 26.41 19.42
N ASP A 88 3.66 27.04 18.24
CA ASP A 88 2.91 28.25 17.91
C ASP A 88 1.47 27.89 17.46
N LYS A 89 0.45 28.66 17.88
CA LYS A 89 -0.97 28.39 17.58
C LYS A 89 -1.27 28.31 16.08
N LEU A 90 -0.47 28.98 15.25
CA LEU A 90 -0.59 28.96 13.80
C LEU A 90 -0.28 27.57 13.21
N ASP A 91 0.57 26.77 13.88
CA ASP A 91 0.87 25.40 13.45
C ASP A 91 -0.28 24.45 13.80
N ASP A 92 -1.05 24.71 14.87
CA ASP A 92 -2.16 23.86 15.30
C ASP A 92 -3.34 23.85 14.31
N GLU A 93 -3.72 25.02 13.76
CA GLU A 93 -4.79 25.11 12.75
C GLU A 93 -4.36 24.45 11.42
N LYS A 94 -3.10 24.65 11.02
CA LYS A 94 -2.54 23.97 9.85
C LYS A 94 -2.50 22.45 10.06
N ASN A 95 -2.05 21.98 11.21
CA ASN A 95 -2.03 20.56 11.57
C ASN A 95 -3.45 19.98 11.62
N ARG A 96 -4.43 20.75 12.10
CA ARG A 96 -5.84 20.37 12.05
C ARG A 96 -6.32 20.19 10.61
N GLY A 97 -5.99 21.11 9.71
CA GLY A 97 -6.29 21.00 8.29
C GLY A 97 -5.68 19.75 7.65
N LEU A 98 -4.39 19.48 7.92
CA LEU A 98 -3.73 18.26 7.42
C LEU A 98 -4.42 16.98 7.90
N LEU A 99 -4.87 16.95 9.17
CA LEU A 99 -5.58 15.79 9.71
C LEU A 99 -7.00 15.68 9.13
N TYR A 100 -7.67 16.81 8.89
CA TYR A 100 -8.96 16.88 8.22
C TYR A 100 -8.87 16.32 6.81
N ASP A 101 -7.88 16.74 6.01
CA ASP A 101 -7.67 16.27 4.64
C ASP A 101 -7.25 14.80 4.59
N TYR A 102 -6.33 14.37 5.47
CA TYR A 102 -5.89 12.97 5.55
C TYR A 102 -7.05 12.01 5.86
N PHE A 103 -7.97 12.46 6.72
CA PHE A 103 -9.24 11.80 6.98
C PHE A 103 -10.38 12.35 6.13
N GLN A 104 -10.16 12.96 4.95
CA GLN A 104 -11.17 13.46 4.00
C GLN A 104 -12.47 14.00 4.64
N LEU A 105 -12.32 14.85 5.68
CA LEU A 105 -13.32 15.45 6.57
C LEU A 105 -14.56 16.04 5.87
N GLU A 106 -14.39 16.45 4.62
CA GLU A 106 -15.40 17.11 3.79
C GLU A 106 -16.51 16.17 3.33
N VAL A 107 -16.23 14.87 3.27
CA VAL A 107 -17.20 13.85 2.88
C VAL A 107 -17.96 13.35 4.11
N SER A 108 -19.27 13.62 4.17
CA SER A 108 -20.14 13.07 5.21
C SER A 108 -20.32 11.56 5.05
N LEU A 109 -19.60 10.80 5.86
CA LEU A 109 -19.67 9.35 5.89
C LEU A 109 -21.05 8.88 6.34
N GLU A 110 -21.71 9.58 7.25
CA GLU A 110 -23.08 9.23 7.65
C GLU A 110 -24.07 9.26 6.49
N THR A 111 -23.93 10.23 5.59
CA THR A 111 -24.77 10.33 4.39
C THR A 111 -24.53 9.13 3.49
N LEU A 112 -23.26 8.79 3.24
CA LEU A 112 -22.89 7.62 2.45
C LEU A 112 -23.42 6.31 3.07
N TYR A 113 -23.27 6.12 4.37
CA TYR A 113 -23.79 4.94 5.08
C TYR A 113 -25.31 4.81 4.95
N LYS A 114 -26.05 5.93 5.04
CA LYS A 114 -27.50 5.95 4.83
C LYS A 114 -27.87 5.53 3.40
N GLU A 115 -27.11 5.97 2.40
CA GLU A 115 -27.35 5.60 1.01
C GLU A 115 -27.02 4.14 0.71
N TRP A 116 -25.86 3.65 1.14
CA TRP A 116 -25.45 2.27 0.94
C TRP A 116 -26.39 1.30 1.66
N SER A 117 -26.79 1.60 2.90
CA SER A 117 -27.72 0.77 3.67
C SER A 117 -29.11 0.69 3.02
N LYS A 118 -29.55 1.73 2.30
CA LYS A 118 -30.82 1.68 1.54
C LYS A 118 -30.74 0.77 0.31
N ARG A 119 -29.57 0.64 -0.29
CA ARG A 119 -29.34 -0.13 -1.53
C ARG A 119 -28.91 -1.58 -1.25
N ASP A 120 -28.30 -1.83 -0.09
CA ASP A 120 -27.68 -3.10 0.25
C ASP A 120 -28.01 -3.51 1.70
N GLU A 121 -28.90 -4.50 1.83
CA GLU A 121 -29.32 -5.05 3.13
C GLU A 121 -28.14 -5.68 3.89
N ARG A 122 -27.16 -6.27 3.19
CA ARG A 122 -25.98 -6.84 3.85
C ARG A 122 -25.11 -5.74 4.43
N PHE A 123 -24.96 -4.63 3.72
CA PHE A 123 -24.29 -3.43 4.25
C PHE A 123 -25.05 -2.83 5.44
N ALA A 124 -26.38 -2.73 5.35
CA ALA A 124 -27.22 -2.22 6.45
C ALA A 124 -26.99 -3.01 7.75
N ASN A 125 -26.87 -4.34 7.65
CA ASN A 125 -26.58 -5.20 8.80
C ASN A 125 -25.20 -4.93 9.43
N LEU A 126 -24.18 -4.52 8.67
CA LEU A 126 -22.89 -4.13 9.23
C LEU A 126 -22.97 -2.86 10.08
N THR A 127 -23.83 -1.92 9.67
CA THR A 127 -24.07 -0.69 10.45
C THR A 127 -24.68 -1.02 11.81
N ILE A 128 -25.61 -1.98 11.86
CA ILE A 128 -26.22 -2.48 13.10
C ILE A 128 -25.18 -3.17 14.00
N GLN A 129 -24.21 -3.86 13.40
CA GLN A 129 -23.09 -4.53 14.07
C GLN A 129 -21.95 -3.58 14.48
N ASP A 130 -22.18 -2.26 14.45
CA ASP A 130 -21.22 -1.24 14.87
C ASP A 130 -19.94 -1.16 14.00
N TYR A 131 -20.02 -1.53 12.71
CA TYR A 131 -18.98 -1.22 11.71
C TYR A 131 -19.18 0.19 11.13
N ARG A 132 -19.18 1.20 11.99
CA ARG A 132 -19.32 2.63 11.64
C ARG A 132 -17.97 3.35 11.61
N GLY A 133 -17.93 4.54 11.02
CA GLY A 133 -16.71 5.38 11.02
C GLY A 133 -15.56 4.83 10.19
N ILE A 134 -15.78 3.80 9.36
CA ILE A 134 -14.74 3.22 8.50
C ILE A 134 -14.68 4.03 7.21
N ARG A 135 -13.70 4.92 7.14
CA ARG A 135 -13.52 5.86 6.03
C ARG A 135 -12.19 5.69 5.31
N MET A 136 -12.08 6.26 4.10
CA MET A 136 -10.83 6.25 3.32
C MET A 136 -9.86 7.33 3.74
N LEU A 137 -8.61 6.92 3.90
CA LEU A 137 -7.49 7.83 4.08
C LEU A 137 -7.07 8.40 2.72
N ASP A 138 -6.71 9.68 2.68
CA ASP A 138 -5.99 10.27 1.55
C ASP A 138 -4.48 10.22 1.82
N GLN A 139 -3.82 9.19 1.29
CA GLN A 139 -2.42 8.91 1.57
C GLN A 139 -1.50 9.49 0.50
N ASP A 140 -0.25 9.76 0.89
CA ASP A 140 0.80 10.06 -0.07
C ASP A 140 0.94 8.93 -1.10
N CYS A 141 0.91 9.28 -2.39
CA CYS A 141 0.89 8.30 -3.46
C CYS A 141 2.19 7.47 -3.54
N VAL A 142 3.34 8.06 -3.19
CA VAL A 142 4.62 7.35 -3.18
C VAL A 142 4.62 6.30 -2.07
N GLU A 143 4.29 6.70 -0.84
CA GLU A 143 4.14 5.80 0.30
C GLU A 143 3.15 4.67 -0.02
N ASN A 144 2.00 5.01 -0.61
CA ASN A 144 0.96 4.04 -0.92
C ASN A 144 1.41 2.99 -1.94
N VAL A 145 2.02 3.42 -3.07
CA VAL A 145 2.55 2.53 -4.11
C VAL A 145 3.53 1.51 -3.53
N PHE A 146 4.55 1.97 -2.80
CA PHE A 146 5.59 1.08 -2.29
C PHE A 146 5.11 0.22 -1.12
N SER A 147 4.19 0.73 -0.29
CA SER A 147 3.54 -0.05 0.76
C SER A 147 2.69 -1.18 0.18
N PHE A 148 1.91 -0.93 -0.87
CA PHE A 148 1.09 -1.98 -1.48
C PHE A 148 1.90 -2.95 -2.35
N ILE A 149 3.07 -2.59 -2.88
CA ILE A 149 4.03 -3.57 -3.42
C ILE A 149 4.41 -4.58 -2.33
N CYS A 150 4.65 -4.11 -1.09
CA CYS A 150 4.93 -4.97 0.07
C CYS A 150 3.75 -5.87 0.46
N SER A 151 2.51 -5.51 0.06
CA SER A 151 1.28 -6.22 0.45
C SER A 151 0.96 -7.48 -0.34
N SER A 152 1.43 -7.59 -1.59
CA SER A 152 1.13 -8.72 -2.46
C SER A 152 1.46 -10.05 -1.76
N ASN A 153 0.53 -11.00 -1.64
CA ASN A 153 0.72 -12.30 -0.95
C ASN A 153 1.42 -12.17 0.42
N ASN A 154 0.85 -11.37 1.32
CA ASN A 154 1.42 -11.06 2.63
C ASN A 154 0.32 -10.81 3.67
N ASN A 155 0.68 -10.55 4.93
CA ASN A 155 -0.27 -10.18 5.98
C ASN A 155 0.05 -8.79 6.56
N ILE A 156 -0.95 -8.12 7.14
CA ILE A 156 -0.85 -6.73 7.63
C ILE A 156 0.35 -6.54 8.55
N ALA A 157 0.55 -7.42 9.54
CA ALA A 157 1.65 -7.30 10.51
C ALA A 157 3.03 -7.31 9.83
N ARG A 158 3.26 -8.23 8.90
CA ARG A 158 4.52 -8.30 8.15
C ARG A 158 4.67 -7.12 7.19
N ILE A 159 3.60 -6.64 6.58
CA ILE A 159 3.64 -5.47 5.69
C ILE A 159 4.08 -4.23 6.48
N SER A 160 3.48 -3.98 7.65
CA SER A 160 3.88 -2.87 8.53
C SER A 160 5.36 -2.92 8.90
N GLN A 161 5.89 -4.11 9.23
CA GLN A 161 7.33 -4.27 9.51
C GLN A 161 8.21 -3.96 8.28
N MET A 162 7.80 -4.39 7.08
CA MET A 162 8.53 -4.09 5.85
C MET A 162 8.53 -2.59 5.56
N VAL A 163 7.37 -1.93 5.68
CA VAL A 163 7.24 -0.48 5.48
C VAL A 163 8.08 0.30 6.49
N GLU A 164 8.10 -0.11 7.76
CA GLU A 164 8.99 0.50 8.77
C GLU A 164 10.47 0.37 8.40
N LYS A 165 10.91 -0.78 7.90
CA LYS A 165 12.29 -0.98 7.46
C LYS A 165 12.67 -0.11 6.27
N LEU A 166 11.75 0.12 5.33
CA LEU A 166 11.99 1.07 4.23
C LEU A 166 12.28 2.46 4.78
N CYS A 167 11.44 2.94 5.71
CA CYS A 167 11.60 4.26 6.33
C CYS A 167 12.87 4.32 7.18
N LEU A 168 13.18 3.28 7.95
CA LEU A 168 14.40 3.23 8.77
C LEU A 168 15.69 3.33 7.93
N HIS A 169 15.75 2.61 6.80
CA HIS A 169 16.97 2.55 6.00
C HIS A 169 17.13 3.70 5.02
N TYR A 170 16.02 4.23 4.49
CA TYR A 170 16.05 5.20 3.38
C TYR A 170 15.26 6.48 3.66
N GLY A 171 14.51 6.55 4.76
CA GLY A 171 13.75 7.72 5.18
C GLY A 171 14.63 8.80 5.81
N VAL A 172 14.05 9.98 6.01
CA VAL A 172 14.67 11.08 6.76
C VAL A 172 14.16 11.03 8.20
N LYS A 173 15.03 11.25 9.19
CA LYS A 173 14.61 11.33 10.60
C LYS A 173 13.63 12.50 10.76
N ILE A 174 12.45 12.23 11.32
CA ILE A 174 11.46 13.27 11.66
C ILE A 174 11.67 13.74 13.10
N ALA A 175 11.50 12.82 14.06
CA ALA A 175 11.54 13.12 15.48
C ALA A 175 11.91 11.87 16.30
N GLU A 176 12.19 12.09 17.58
CA GLU A 176 12.29 11.03 18.58
C GLU A 176 11.15 11.21 19.58
N VAL A 177 10.36 10.16 19.77
CA VAL A 177 9.16 10.17 20.63
C VAL A 177 9.23 8.92 21.49
N GLU A 178 9.13 9.09 22.82
CA GLU A 178 9.24 8.00 23.81
C GLU A 178 10.50 7.11 23.61
N GLY A 179 11.64 7.72 23.28
CA GLY A 179 12.91 7.02 23.07
C GLY A 179 13.00 6.23 21.76
N LYS A 180 12.00 6.33 20.88
CA LYS A 180 12.00 5.71 19.55
C LYS A 180 12.16 6.78 18.47
N THR A 181 13.08 6.56 17.54
CA THR A 181 13.26 7.43 16.37
C THR A 181 12.27 7.07 15.27
N TYR A 182 11.55 8.08 14.77
CA TYR A 182 10.63 7.95 13.65
C TYR A 182 11.23 8.58 12.40
N TYR A 183 11.04 7.88 11.28
CA TYR A 183 11.55 8.26 9.97
C TYR A 183 10.41 8.42 9.01
N ASP A 184 10.57 9.39 8.12
CA ASP A 184 9.67 9.66 7.02
C ASP A 184 9.72 8.57 5.95
N PHE A 185 8.74 8.56 5.06
CA PHE A 185 8.78 7.68 3.90
C PHE A 185 9.94 8.08 2.96
N PRO A 186 10.69 7.14 2.37
CA PRO A 186 11.77 7.46 1.45
C PRO A 186 11.27 8.15 0.18
N THR A 187 12.03 9.12 -0.34
CA THR A 187 11.76 9.63 -1.70
C THR A 187 12.03 8.55 -2.74
N VAL A 188 11.41 8.67 -3.91
CA VAL A 188 11.54 7.68 -5.00
C VAL A 188 13.01 7.48 -5.39
N GLU A 189 13.79 8.55 -5.44
CA GLU A 189 15.21 8.54 -5.84
C GLU A 189 16.06 7.70 -4.89
N LYS A 190 15.74 7.71 -3.58
CA LYS A 190 16.46 6.93 -2.58
C LYS A 190 16.20 5.42 -2.67
N LEU A 191 15.19 5.01 -3.43
CA LEU A 191 14.82 3.61 -3.63
C LEU A 191 15.38 3.00 -4.92
N ILE A 192 16.20 3.74 -5.68
CA ILE A 192 16.75 3.28 -6.95
C ILE A 192 18.05 2.49 -6.76
N GLY A 193 18.21 1.43 -7.57
CA GLY A 193 19.50 0.81 -7.85
C GLY A 193 19.74 -0.54 -7.17
N GLU A 194 20.77 -1.24 -7.63
CA GLU A 194 21.08 -2.62 -7.22
C GLU A 194 21.45 -2.74 -5.74
N LYS A 195 22.06 -1.69 -5.17
CA LYS A 195 22.40 -1.65 -3.73
C LYS A 195 21.13 -1.67 -2.87
N VAL A 196 20.08 -0.95 -3.27
CA VAL A 196 18.79 -0.94 -2.58
C VAL A 196 18.16 -2.33 -2.66
N GLU A 197 18.09 -2.92 -3.85
CA GLU A 197 17.55 -4.28 -4.02
C GLU A 197 18.28 -5.28 -3.13
N LYS A 198 19.62 -5.28 -3.14
CA LYS A 198 20.45 -6.20 -2.34
C LYS A 198 20.15 -6.05 -0.85
N LYS A 199 20.15 -4.83 -0.32
CA LYS A 199 19.85 -4.57 1.09
C LYS A 199 18.42 -4.99 1.46
N LEU A 200 17.43 -4.73 0.61
CA LEU A 200 16.05 -5.18 0.87
C LEU A 200 15.91 -6.72 0.85
N ARG A 201 16.71 -7.42 0.02
CA ARG A 201 16.77 -8.89 0.07
C ARG A 201 17.34 -9.38 1.40
N GLU A 202 18.40 -8.75 1.91
CA GLU A 202 18.97 -9.02 3.25
C GLU A 202 17.93 -8.79 4.35
N GLU A 203 17.09 -7.76 4.20
CA GLU A 203 15.98 -7.45 5.12
C GLU A 203 14.73 -8.35 4.96
N LYS A 204 14.82 -9.41 4.15
CA LYS A 204 13.78 -10.44 3.92
C LYS A 204 12.53 -9.94 3.18
N PHE A 205 12.67 -8.97 2.28
CA PHE A 205 11.58 -8.54 1.39
C PHE A 205 11.25 -9.59 0.30
N GLY A 206 12.17 -10.54 0.06
CA GLY A 206 12.00 -11.59 -0.94
C GLY A 206 11.99 -11.01 -2.36
N TYR A 207 11.10 -11.53 -3.22
CA TYR A 207 10.99 -11.07 -4.61
C TYR A 207 10.58 -9.58 -4.73
N ARG A 208 9.91 -9.03 -3.71
CA ARG A 208 9.43 -7.64 -3.70
C ARG A 208 10.56 -6.62 -3.67
N ALA A 209 11.75 -7.00 -3.19
CA ALA A 209 12.94 -6.15 -3.22
C ALA A 209 13.25 -5.65 -4.65
N GLY A 210 13.18 -6.56 -5.63
CA GLY A 210 13.41 -6.20 -7.03
C GLY A 210 12.28 -5.36 -7.62
N PHE A 211 11.03 -5.57 -7.18
CA PHE A 211 9.90 -4.73 -7.59
C PHE A 211 10.06 -3.29 -7.08
N ILE A 212 10.43 -3.10 -5.81
CA ILE A 212 10.65 -1.77 -5.24
C ILE A 212 11.71 -1.00 -6.03
N ALA A 213 12.90 -1.58 -6.23
CA ALA A 213 13.98 -0.88 -6.91
C ALA A 213 13.66 -0.55 -8.38
N LYS A 214 13.00 -1.47 -9.10
CA LYS A 214 12.63 -1.27 -10.50
C LYS A 214 11.44 -0.30 -10.65
N THR A 215 10.48 -0.35 -9.74
CA THR A 215 9.35 0.60 -9.72
C THR A 215 9.84 2.02 -9.46
N ALA A 216 10.75 2.21 -8.50
CA ALA A 216 11.38 3.51 -8.26
C ALA A 216 12.09 4.05 -9.51
N ALA A 217 12.88 3.22 -10.19
CA ALA A 217 13.54 3.59 -11.42
C ALA A 217 12.55 3.95 -12.55
N THR A 218 11.44 3.20 -12.66
CA THR A 218 10.39 3.44 -13.66
C THR A 218 9.63 4.74 -13.40
N ILE A 219 9.29 5.03 -12.15
CA ILE A 219 8.65 6.30 -11.74
C ILE A 219 9.56 7.48 -12.11
N VAL A 220 10.85 7.42 -11.77
CA VAL A 220 11.79 8.50 -12.12
C VAL A 220 11.93 8.65 -13.64
N ALA A 221 12.00 7.56 -14.39
CA ALA A 221 12.05 7.60 -15.86
C ALA A 221 10.80 8.23 -16.49
N ASN A 222 9.64 8.10 -15.85
CA ASN A 222 8.38 8.67 -16.31
C ASN A 222 8.15 10.13 -15.90
N GLY A 223 9.06 10.75 -15.14
CA GLY A 223 8.93 12.13 -14.66
C GLY A 223 8.85 12.28 -13.13
N GLY A 224 9.14 11.23 -12.38
CA GLY A 224 9.23 11.26 -10.92
C GLY A 224 7.88 11.37 -10.24
N VAL A 225 7.86 12.01 -9.06
CA VAL A 225 6.64 12.21 -8.25
C VAL A 225 5.55 12.95 -9.05
N ASN A 226 5.92 13.93 -9.88
CA ASN A 226 4.97 14.67 -10.71
C ASN A 226 4.18 13.76 -11.66
N TRP A 227 4.79 12.69 -12.19
CA TRP A 227 4.07 11.73 -13.03
C TRP A 227 3.01 10.97 -12.23
N LEU A 228 3.37 10.49 -11.02
CA LEU A 228 2.43 9.81 -10.13
C LEU A 228 1.28 10.72 -9.72
N GLU A 229 1.58 11.95 -9.28
CA GLU A 229 0.57 12.91 -8.85
C GLU A 229 -0.38 13.30 -9.99
N ASN A 230 0.13 13.38 -11.23
CA ASN A 230 -0.71 13.68 -12.38
C ASN A 230 -1.69 12.55 -12.73
N LEU A 231 -1.51 11.34 -12.19
CA LEU A 231 -2.47 10.27 -12.38
C LEU A 231 -3.84 10.59 -11.77
N LYS A 232 -3.96 11.52 -10.82
CA LYS A 232 -5.28 11.98 -10.32
C LYS A 232 -6.08 12.79 -11.35
N ASN A 233 -5.42 13.30 -12.39
CA ASN A 233 -6.02 14.17 -13.40
C ASN A 233 -6.43 13.42 -14.67
N VAL A 234 -6.19 12.10 -14.74
CA VAL A 234 -6.66 11.27 -15.85
C VAL A 234 -7.94 10.53 -15.47
N GLY A 235 -8.51 9.71 -16.37
CA GLY A 235 -9.63 8.83 -16.01
C GLY A 235 -9.15 7.64 -15.16
N TYR A 236 -9.99 7.14 -14.25
CA TYR A 236 -9.68 5.99 -13.38
C TYR A 236 -9.08 4.79 -14.14
N ASP A 237 -9.70 4.38 -15.25
CA ASP A 237 -9.21 3.25 -16.04
C ASP A 237 -7.81 3.49 -16.63
N GLU A 238 -7.48 4.73 -16.97
CA GLU A 238 -6.17 5.12 -17.48
C GLU A 238 -5.14 5.16 -16.35
N ALA A 239 -5.48 5.78 -15.21
CA ALA A 239 -4.62 5.77 -14.02
C ALA A 239 -4.26 4.34 -13.60
N ARG A 240 -5.26 3.44 -13.54
CA ARG A 240 -5.06 2.03 -13.22
C ARG A 240 -4.13 1.34 -14.22
N LYS A 241 -4.35 1.53 -15.52
CA LYS A 241 -3.49 0.95 -16.57
C LYS A 241 -2.05 1.44 -16.46
N GLN A 242 -1.84 2.73 -16.22
CA GLN A 242 -0.50 3.30 -16.04
C GLN A 242 0.21 2.72 -14.80
N LEU A 243 -0.49 2.62 -13.67
CA LEU A 243 0.05 1.97 -12.47
C LEU A 243 0.43 0.51 -12.73
N GLN A 244 -0.36 -0.24 -13.50
CA GLN A 244 -0.07 -1.63 -13.85
C GLN A 244 1.15 -1.82 -14.76
N THR A 245 1.71 -0.75 -15.33
CA THR A 245 3.01 -0.82 -16.03
C THR A 245 4.18 -0.92 -15.06
N LEU A 246 3.98 -0.57 -13.78
CA LEU A 246 5.02 -0.61 -12.78
C LEU A 246 5.31 -2.05 -12.32
N PRO A 247 6.58 -2.44 -12.18
CA PRO A 247 6.97 -3.78 -11.72
C PRO A 247 6.32 -4.19 -10.39
N GLY A 248 5.66 -5.35 -10.39
CA GLY A 248 5.01 -5.90 -9.20
C GLY A 248 3.65 -5.31 -8.87
N ILE A 249 3.12 -4.40 -9.70
CA ILE A 249 1.78 -3.82 -9.55
C ILE A 249 0.80 -4.54 -10.47
N GLY A 250 0.00 -5.44 -9.88
CA GLY A 250 -1.16 -6.03 -10.54
C GLY A 250 -2.44 -5.20 -10.31
N ARG A 251 -3.56 -5.64 -10.87
CA ARG A 251 -4.85 -4.93 -10.82
C ARG A 251 -5.27 -4.52 -9.40
N LYS A 252 -5.20 -5.46 -8.43
CA LYS A 252 -5.52 -5.18 -7.02
C LYS A 252 -4.66 -4.07 -6.43
N VAL A 253 -3.35 -4.11 -6.67
CA VAL A 253 -2.41 -3.10 -6.12
C VAL A 253 -2.68 -1.75 -6.77
N ALA A 254 -2.89 -1.71 -8.09
CA ALA A 254 -3.27 -0.47 -8.78
C ALA A 254 -4.58 0.11 -8.23
N ASP A 255 -5.61 -0.71 -8.00
CA ASP A 255 -6.87 -0.26 -7.41
C ASP A 255 -6.71 0.24 -5.98
N CYS A 256 -5.81 -0.35 -5.17
CA CYS A 256 -5.49 0.19 -3.84
C CYS A 256 -4.92 1.61 -3.92
N VAL A 257 -4.00 1.85 -4.86
CA VAL A 257 -3.38 3.17 -5.08
C VAL A 257 -4.41 4.16 -5.60
N CYS A 258 -5.24 3.75 -6.56
CA CYS A 258 -6.34 4.57 -7.07
C CYS A 258 -7.29 5.02 -5.95
N LEU A 259 -7.70 4.09 -5.07
CA LEU A 259 -8.66 4.35 -4.01
C LEU A 259 -8.08 5.18 -2.86
N MET A 260 -6.85 4.88 -2.42
CA MET A 260 -6.31 5.36 -1.15
C MET A 260 -5.31 6.52 -1.29
N SER A 261 -5.02 6.97 -2.52
CA SER A 261 -4.04 8.06 -2.75
C SER A 261 -4.24 8.90 -4.03
N LEU A 262 -5.12 8.47 -4.96
CA LEU A 262 -5.40 9.24 -6.18
C LEU A 262 -6.83 9.78 -6.24
N GLY A 263 -7.64 9.55 -5.21
CA GLY A 263 -8.99 10.09 -5.10
C GLY A 263 -10.08 9.38 -5.92
N TYR A 264 -9.81 8.21 -6.50
CA TYR A 264 -10.82 7.43 -7.22
C TYR A 264 -11.67 6.61 -6.26
N SER A 265 -12.70 7.25 -5.69
CA SER A 265 -13.61 6.65 -4.72
C SER A 265 -14.42 5.46 -5.25
N GLU A 266 -14.47 5.29 -6.58
CA GLU A 266 -15.12 4.18 -7.28
C GLU A 266 -14.18 2.96 -7.50
N ALA A 267 -12.90 3.08 -7.17
CA ALA A 267 -11.92 2.00 -7.33
C ALA A 267 -12.14 0.90 -6.28
N ILE A 268 -12.19 -0.36 -6.72
CA ILE A 268 -12.51 -1.50 -5.85
C ILE A 268 -11.38 -2.53 -5.92
N PRO A 269 -10.47 -2.56 -4.94
CA PRO A 269 -9.45 -3.60 -4.85
C PRO A 269 -10.08 -4.95 -4.52
N VAL A 270 -9.97 -5.93 -5.41
CA VAL A 270 -10.47 -7.29 -5.18
C VAL A 270 -9.31 -8.23 -4.88
N ASP A 271 -9.21 -8.66 -3.62
CA ASP A 271 -8.30 -9.73 -3.19
C ASP A 271 -9.07 -11.02 -2.87
N THR A 272 -8.43 -11.95 -2.16
CA THR A 272 -9.06 -13.20 -1.75
C THR A 272 -10.21 -12.98 -0.78
N HIS A 273 -10.09 -12.07 0.19
CA HIS A 273 -11.16 -11.75 1.13
C HIS A 273 -12.37 -11.16 0.40
N MET A 274 -12.12 -10.21 -0.50
CA MET A 274 -13.16 -9.57 -1.30
C MET A 274 -13.81 -10.51 -2.29
N HIS A 275 -13.04 -11.44 -2.85
CA HIS A 275 -13.61 -12.49 -3.66
C HIS A 275 -14.55 -13.40 -2.83
N GLN A 276 -14.25 -13.70 -1.56
CA GLN A 276 -15.17 -14.46 -0.69
C GLN A 276 -16.43 -13.67 -0.33
N ILE A 277 -16.32 -12.35 -0.11
CA ILE A 277 -17.49 -11.50 0.07
C ILE A 277 -18.35 -11.51 -1.18
N ALA A 278 -17.74 -11.29 -2.35
CA ALA A 278 -18.45 -11.20 -3.61
C ALA A 278 -19.29 -12.45 -3.92
N LYS A 279 -18.85 -13.65 -3.50
CA LYS A 279 -19.64 -14.89 -3.63
C LYS A 279 -20.99 -14.85 -2.91
N LYS A 280 -21.14 -14.02 -1.87
CA LYS A 280 -22.42 -13.83 -1.15
C LYS A 280 -23.41 -12.95 -1.93
N TYR A 281 -22.92 -12.16 -2.88
CA TYR A 281 -23.70 -11.27 -3.75
C TYR A 281 -23.89 -11.88 -5.15
N LEU A 282 -22.89 -12.62 -5.62
CA LEU A 282 -22.81 -13.26 -6.94
C LEU A 282 -22.55 -14.77 -6.75
N PRO A 283 -23.58 -15.58 -6.42
CA PRO A 283 -23.40 -16.98 -6.02
C PRO A 283 -22.75 -17.87 -7.10
N HIS A 284 -22.86 -17.52 -8.38
CA HIS A 284 -22.21 -18.28 -9.46
C HIS A 284 -20.68 -18.21 -9.40
N LEU A 285 -20.11 -17.19 -8.74
CA LEU A 285 -18.67 -17.10 -8.49
C LEU A 285 -18.17 -18.17 -7.51
N ALA A 286 -19.05 -18.84 -6.76
CA ALA A 286 -18.65 -19.90 -5.82
C ALA A 286 -17.94 -21.07 -6.51
N LYS A 287 -18.25 -21.30 -7.79
CA LYS A 287 -17.62 -22.35 -8.62
C LYS A 287 -16.22 -21.96 -9.12
N LEU A 288 -15.85 -20.69 -9.05
CA LEU A 288 -14.54 -20.20 -9.47
C LEU A 288 -13.56 -20.30 -8.29
N LYS A 289 -12.49 -21.07 -8.51
CA LYS A 289 -11.40 -21.23 -7.53
C LYS A 289 -10.40 -20.07 -7.58
N THR A 290 -10.26 -19.43 -8.74
CA THR A 290 -9.27 -18.38 -8.98
C THR A 290 -9.93 -17.11 -9.49
N LEU A 291 -9.38 -15.97 -9.08
CA LEU A 291 -9.81 -14.66 -9.54
C LEU A 291 -9.19 -14.40 -10.92
N THR A 292 -10.03 -14.42 -11.96
CA THR A 292 -9.67 -14.05 -13.33
C THR A 292 -9.99 -12.58 -13.60
N ASP A 293 -9.42 -11.99 -14.65
CA ASP A 293 -9.74 -10.60 -15.04
C ASP A 293 -11.23 -10.38 -15.33
N LYS A 294 -11.89 -11.40 -15.90
CA LYS A 294 -13.34 -11.36 -16.16
C LYS A 294 -14.13 -11.30 -14.85
N SER A 295 -13.87 -12.24 -13.94
CA SER A 295 -14.55 -12.27 -12.64
C SER A 295 -14.21 -11.04 -11.79
N TYR A 296 -12.98 -10.52 -11.89
CA TYR A 296 -12.60 -9.29 -11.20
C TYR A 296 -13.46 -8.12 -11.70
N SER A 297 -13.57 -7.95 -13.03
CA SER A 297 -14.39 -6.87 -13.61
C SER A 297 -15.87 -7.01 -13.23
N GLU A 298 -16.41 -8.22 -13.32
CA GLU A 298 -17.79 -8.51 -12.92
C GLU A 298 -18.07 -8.12 -11.45
N ILE A 299 -17.15 -8.46 -10.54
CA ILE A 299 -17.25 -8.06 -9.12
C ILE A 299 -17.23 -6.54 -8.99
N THR A 300 -16.27 -5.87 -9.62
CA THR A 300 -16.16 -4.41 -9.50
C THR A 300 -17.34 -3.68 -10.11
N ASP A 301 -17.85 -4.14 -11.25
CA ASP A 301 -18.96 -3.50 -11.95
C ASP A 301 -20.27 -3.67 -11.16
N TYR A 302 -20.48 -4.85 -10.57
CA TYR A 302 -21.59 -5.10 -9.66
C TYR A 302 -21.59 -4.15 -8.46
N PHE A 303 -20.45 -4.03 -7.75
CA PHE A 303 -20.38 -3.17 -6.56
C PHE A 303 -20.42 -1.68 -6.90
N ARG A 304 -19.86 -1.25 -8.03
CA ARG A 304 -20.04 0.14 -8.51
C ARG A 304 -21.50 0.45 -8.81
N ALA A 305 -22.21 -0.47 -9.47
CA ALA A 305 -23.65 -0.31 -9.72
C ALA A 305 -24.47 -0.26 -8.41
N LEU A 306 -24.07 -1.06 -7.41
CA LEU A 306 -24.77 -1.14 -6.12
C LEU A 306 -24.53 0.09 -5.23
N HIS A 307 -23.27 0.48 -5.06
CA HIS A 307 -22.84 1.50 -4.07
C HIS A 307 -22.52 2.87 -4.68
N GLY A 308 -22.56 3.01 -6.01
CA GLY A 308 -22.41 4.29 -6.71
C GLY A 308 -20.98 4.83 -6.71
N ASP A 309 -20.85 6.16 -6.75
CA ASP A 309 -19.57 6.86 -6.96
C ASP A 309 -18.54 6.58 -5.85
N TYR A 310 -18.99 6.25 -4.64
CA TYR A 310 -18.11 5.90 -3.51
C TYR A 310 -18.07 4.38 -3.25
N ALA A 311 -18.23 3.55 -4.27
CA ALA A 311 -18.27 2.10 -4.09
C ALA A 311 -17.00 1.50 -3.47
N GLY A 312 -15.82 2.09 -3.74
CA GLY A 312 -14.57 1.68 -3.10
C GLY A 312 -14.59 1.90 -1.59
N TRP A 313 -15.21 2.98 -1.13
CA TRP A 313 -15.38 3.29 0.29
C TRP A 313 -16.34 2.30 0.95
N ALA A 314 -17.51 2.05 0.35
CA ALA A 314 -18.44 1.04 0.85
C ALA A 314 -17.78 -0.34 0.96
N HIS A 315 -17.03 -0.71 -0.07
CA HIS A 315 -16.35 -2.00 -0.14
C HIS A 315 -15.23 -2.13 0.90
N SER A 316 -14.63 -1.02 1.36
CA SER A 316 -13.68 -1.03 2.46
C SER A 316 -14.31 -1.39 3.82
N VAL A 317 -15.58 -1.03 4.03
CA VAL A 317 -16.35 -1.41 5.23
C VAL A 317 -16.59 -2.91 5.21
N LEU A 318 -16.97 -3.45 4.04
CA LEU A 318 -17.09 -4.90 3.82
C LEU A 318 -15.75 -5.61 4.08
N PHE A 319 -14.63 -5.04 3.62
CA PHE A 319 -13.28 -5.55 3.89
C PHE A 319 -12.97 -5.60 5.38
N ALA A 320 -13.14 -4.48 6.08
CA ALA A 320 -12.87 -4.39 7.50
C ALA A 320 -13.67 -5.41 8.32
N SER A 321 -14.91 -5.70 7.94
CA SER A 321 -15.74 -6.70 8.63
C SER A 321 -15.25 -8.14 8.50
N THR A 322 -14.29 -8.43 7.61
CA THR A 322 -13.68 -9.76 7.47
C THR A 322 -12.41 -9.93 8.30
N LEU A 323 -11.85 -8.84 8.80
CA LEU A 323 -10.58 -8.87 9.54
C LEU A 323 -10.81 -9.41 10.95
N ARG A 324 -10.10 -10.49 11.29
CA ARG A 324 -10.30 -11.21 12.56
C ARG A 324 -10.13 -10.33 13.79
N HIS A 325 -9.14 -9.43 13.79
CA HIS A 325 -8.86 -8.52 14.91
C HIS A 325 -9.87 -7.37 15.03
N LEU A 326 -10.73 -7.19 14.03
CA LEU A 326 -11.82 -6.20 14.03
C LEU A 326 -13.19 -6.84 14.19
N LYS A 327 -13.27 -8.17 14.33
CA LYS A 327 -14.54 -8.85 14.58
C LYS A 327 -15.10 -8.39 15.93
N LYS A 328 -16.29 -7.80 15.89
CA LYS A 328 -17.05 -7.38 17.08
C LYS A 328 -17.66 -8.63 17.77
N ASP A 329 -17.61 -8.67 19.09
CA ASP A 329 -18.18 -9.75 19.89
C ASP A 329 -19.70 -9.85 19.65
N GLY A 330 -20.21 -11.07 19.41
CA GLY A 330 -21.63 -11.33 19.14
C GLY A 330 -22.00 -11.59 17.67
N VAL A 331 -21.05 -11.47 16.73
CA VAL A 331 -21.27 -11.90 15.33
C VAL A 331 -21.17 -13.42 15.24
N THR A 332 -22.30 -14.10 15.40
CA THR A 332 -22.42 -15.54 15.14
C THR A 332 -22.40 -15.76 13.62
N GLU A 333 -21.25 -16.18 13.09
CA GLU A 333 -21.24 -16.85 11.79
C GLU A 333 -21.96 -18.20 11.97
N ASN A 334 -23.04 -18.43 11.23
CA ASN A 334 -23.53 -19.79 11.02
C ASN A 334 -22.34 -20.62 10.53
N LYS A 335 -21.93 -21.60 11.33
CA LYS A 335 -20.85 -22.54 11.04
C LYS A 335 -21.19 -23.34 9.79
N GLU A 336 -20.81 -22.84 8.62
CA GLU A 336 -20.51 -23.69 7.49
C GLU A 336 -19.06 -23.40 7.05
N THR A 337 -18.21 -24.37 7.41
CA THR A 337 -16.81 -24.55 6.98
C THR A 337 -15.77 -23.54 7.48
N ALA A 338 -15.52 -23.59 8.79
CA ALA A 338 -14.17 -23.41 9.29
C ALA A 338 -13.41 -24.74 9.15
N THR A 339 -12.65 -24.90 8.08
CA THR A 339 -11.50 -25.80 8.04
C THR A 339 -10.24 -24.98 7.81
N THR A 340 -9.26 -25.36 8.61
CA THR A 340 -7.87 -24.93 8.77
C THR A 340 -7.06 -24.85 7.47
N GLU A 341 -5.91 -24.17 7.61
CA GLU A 341 -4.69 -24.17 6.77
C GLU A 341 -4.64 -23.17 5.60
N GLU A 342 -3.76 -22.16 5.67
CA GLU A 342 -2.29 -22.20 5.42
C GLU A 342 -1.97 -22.30 3.92
N THR A 343 -1.17 -21.32 3.47
CA THR A 343 -0.37 -21.29 2.23
C THR A 343 -0.79 -22.23 1.10
N VAL A 344 -1.51 -21.70 0.11
CA VAL A 344 -1.63 -22.34 -1.20
C VAL A 344 -0.54 -21.76 -2.11
N ASP A 345 0.51 -22.55 -2.32
CA ASP A 345 1.53 -22.36 -3.35
C ASP A 345 0.89 -22.22 -4.74
N VAL A 346 1.23 -21.13 -5.43
CA VAL A 346 0.96 -20.99 -6.86
C VAL A 346 2.17 -21.55 -7.60
N ASN A 347 2.06 -22.81 -8.02
CA ASN A 347 3.05 -23.44 -8.88
C ASN A 347 2.82 -22.95 -10.32
N LEU A 348 3.75 -22.16 -10.85
CA LEU A 348 3.78 -21.72 -12.24
C LEU A 348 4.58 -22.71 -13.10
N ASP A 349 3.90 -23.16 -14.14
CA ASP A 349 4.24 -24.13 -15.16
C ASP A 349 5.70 -24.03 -15.71
N LYS A 350 6.38 -25.18 -15.76
CA LYS A 350 7.53 -25.43 -16.64
C LYS A 350 7.28 -26.72 -17.40
N SER A 351 6.75 -26.59 -18.60
CA SER A 351 6.85 -27.58 -19.67
C SER A 351 8.30 -27.91 -19.99
N LYS A 352 8.71 -29.19 -19.86
CA LYS A 352 9.53 -29.92 -20.84
C LYS A 352 9.26 -31.43 -20.79
N ASN A 353 8.87 -31.97 -21.94
CA ASN A 353 8.79 -33.38 -22.32
C ASN A 353 10.13 -34.14 -22.07
N ALA A 354 10.06 -35.38 -21.57
CA ALA A 354 10.39 -36.60 -22.35
C ALA A 354 10.53 -37.88 -21.49
N LYS A 355 9.67 -38.87 -21.82
CA LYS A 355 9.91 -40.31 -22.01
C LYS A 355 10.69 -41.14 -20.96
N SER A 356 9.92 -41.92 -20.21
CA SER A 356 9.96 -43.39 -20.06
C SER A 356 11.30 -44.13 -20.27
N LYS A 357 11.81 -44.79 -19.20
CA LYS A 357 11.81 -46.27 -19.08
C LYS A 357 12.37 -46.77 -17.73
N LYS A 358 11.59 -47.69 -17.13
CA LYS A 358 11.90 -48.87 -16.31
C LYS A 358 13.20 -48.90 -15.47
N SER A 359 13.02 -49.05 -14.15
CA SER A 359 13.95 -49.71 -13.24
C SER A 359 13.63 -51.21 -13.15
N ILE A 360 14.64 -52.06 -13.33
CA ILE A 360 14.68 -53.44 -12.84
C ILE A 360 15.84 -53.52 -11.86
N VAL A 361 15.57 -54.17 -10.74
CA VAL A 361 16.44 -54.50 -9.61
C VAL A 361 17.47 -55.55 -10.04
N GLU A 362 18.75 -55.41 -9.66
CA GLU A 362 19.52 -56.46 -8.97
C GLU A 362 21.00 -56.09 -8.69
N LYS A 363 21.57 -56.91 -7.83
CA LYS A 363 22.69 -56.80 -6.88
C LYS A 363 24.12 -56.89 -7.47
N PRO A 364 25.17 -56.73 -6.63
CA PRO A 364 26.52 -56.32 -7.04
C PRO A 364 27.50 -57.48 -7.19
N THR A 365 28.69 -57.13 -7.72
CA THR A 365 30.05 -57.74 -7.70
C THR A 365 30.63 -57.55 -9.12
N THR A 366 31.90 -57.33 -9.44
CA THR A 366 33.22 -57.27 -8.79
C THR A 366 34.22 -56.75 -9.85
N ASP A 367 35.31 -56.15 -9.38
CA ASP A 367 36.69 -56.19 -9.94
C ASP A 367 37.16 -55.50 -11.24
N SER A 368 38.40 -54.99 -11.07
CA SER A 368 39.50 -54.84 -12.05
C SER A 368 39.35 -53.77 -13.14
N SER A 369 40.05 -52.62 -13.04
CA SER A 369 41.46 -52.35 -13.37
C SER A 369 41.71 -51.98 -14.85
N THR A 370 42.33 -50.80 -14.98
CA THR A 370 43.33 -50.36 -15.97
C THR A 370 42.96 -49.97 -17.41
N LYS A 371 43.21 -48.68 -17.67
CA LYS A 371 44.09 -48.07 -18.70
C LYS A 371 43.59 -47.86 -20.15
N ASP A 372 43.84 -46.61 -20.60
CA ASP A 372 44.35 -46.11 -21.89
C ASP A 372 43.65 -46.59 -23.19
N ASP A 373 43.53 -45.87 -24.30
CA ASP A 373 44.28 -44.77 -24.87
C ASP A 373 43.41 -44.09 -25.97
N LYS A 374 43.86 -42.91 -26.41
CA LYS A 374 43.59 -42.14 -27.65
C LYS A 374 42.62 -42.70 -28.71
N GLN A 375 41.86 -41.78 -29.31
CA GLN A 375 42.07 -41.29 -30.71
C GLN A 375 41.02 -40.21 -31.09
N ARG A 376 41.42 -38.94 -31.20
CA ARG A 376 41.51 -38.16 -32.46
C ARG A 376 40.75 -38.73 -33.67
N ARG A 377 39.81 -37.95 -34.21
CA ARG A 377 39.65 -37.69 -35.67
C ARG A 377 38.97 -36.34 -35.92
N ASN A 378 39.52 -35.67 -36.93
CA ASN A 378 39.29 -34.30 -37.42
C ASN A 378 38.23 -34.23 -38.53
N CYS A 379 37.95 -32.98 -38.95
CA CYS A 379 37.39 -32.50 -40.24
C CYS A 379 35.85 -32.49 -40.37
N THR A 380 35.17 -31.49 -40.94
CA THR A 380 35.55 -30.22 -41.62
C THR A 380 34.31 -29.33 -41.81
N SER A 381 34.57 -28.02 -41.83
CA SER A 381 33.84 -26.86 -42.42
C SER A 381 32.46 -27.01 -43.11
N ARG A 382 31.59 -26.02 -42.87
CA ARG A 382 31.02 -25.14 -43.91
C ARG A 382 30.33 -23.91 -43.31
N GLU A 383 30.84 -22.74 -43.68
CA GLU A 383 30.18 -21.44 -43.51
C GLU A 383 28.97 -21.33 -44.45
N SER A 384 27.92 -20.65 -44.00
CA SER A 384 27.08 -19.85 -44.90
C SER A 384 26.56 -18.64 -44.13
N LYS A 385 26.89 -17.46 -44.68
CA LYS A 385 26.38 -16.15 -44.31
C LYS A 385 25.00 -15.98 -44.93
N GLU A 386 24.04 -15.46 -44.18
CA GLU A 386 22.91 -14.74 -44.77
C GLU A 386 22.54 -13.56 -43.87
N THR A 387 22.50 -12.38 -44.48
CA THR A 387 22.21 -11.07 -43.90
C THR A 387 20.94 -10.58 -44.57
N ILE A 388 19.92 -10.18 -43.79
CA ILE A 388 18.71 -9.50 -44.29
C ILE A 388 18.36 -8.34 -43.33
N PRO A 389 17.92 -7.16 -43.83
CA PRO A 389 18.22 -5.86 -43.23
C PRO A 389 17.11 -5.28 -42.34
N LEU A 390 17.52 -4.40 -41.42
CA LEU A 390 16.66 -3.55 -40.59
C LEU A 390 16.10 -2.37 -41.40
N ARG A 391 14.78 -2.21 -41.39
CA ARG A 391 14.05 -1.09 -42.00
C ARG A 391 13.87 0.02 -40.97
N PHE A 392 14.56 1.14 -41.17
CA PHE A 392 14.41 2.40 -40.45
C PHE A 392 13.40 3.29 -41.19
N GLU A 393 12.13 3.27 -40.80
CA GLU A 393 11.11 4.23 -41.26
C GLU A 393 10.10 4.45 -40.13
N GLN A 394 10.41 5.32 -39.16
CA GLN A 394 9.38 5.96 -38.29
C GLN A 394 9.85 7.15 -37.42
N VAL A 395 11.03 7.73 -37.65
CA VAL A 395 11.57 8.82 -36.80
C VAL A 395 11.37 10.24 -37.39
N THR A 396 10.83 10.38 -38.59
CA THR A 396 10.76 11.68 -39.29
C THR A 396 9.43 12.44 -39.19
N GLN A 397 8.37 11.88 -38.58
CA GLN A 397 7.08 12.58 -38.43
C GLN A 397 6.93 13.38 -37.12
N ASN A 398 7.67 13.04 -36.05
CA ASN A 398 7.58 13.77 -34.78
C ASN A 398 8.30 15.12 -34.77
N SER A 399 9.27 15.36 -35.66
CA SER A 399 10.04 16.60 -35.68
C SER A 399 9.29 17.78 -36.31
N GLN A 400 8.31 17.52 -37.20
CA GLN A 400 7.45 18.57 -37.79
C GLN A 400 6.31 19.00 -36.86
N GLN A 401 5.74 18.10 -36.07
CA GLN A 401 4.72 18.46 -35.07
C GLN A 401 5.31 19.29 -33.92
N ILE A 402 6.52 18.96 -33.45
CA ILE A 402 7.20 19.73 -32.38
C ILE A 402 7.55 21.16 -32.85
N ARG A 403 7.96 21.34 -34.11
CA ARG A 403 8.25 22.68 -34.68
C ARG A 403 6.98 23.53 -34.84
N THR A 404 5.85 22.90 -35.15
CA THR A 404 4.56 23.60 -35.29
C THR A 404 4.03 24.05 -33.93
N PHE A 405 4.19 23.21 -32.89
CA PHE A 405 3.76 23.53 -31.53
C PHE A 405 4.59 24.66 -30.88
N ALA A 406 5.91 24.66 -31.12
CA ALA A 406 6.79 25.74 -30.64
C ALA A 406 6.49 27.10 -31.30
N SER A 407 6.03 27.11 -32.56
CA SER A 407 5.61 28.33 -33.25
C SER A 407 4.32 28.90 -32.65
N VAL A 408 3.34 28.06 -32.31
CA VAL A 408 2.05 28.49 -31.73
C VAL A 408 2.25 29.07 -30.33
N ILE A 409 3.09 28.44 -29.50
CA ILE A 409 3.42 28.94 -28.15
C ILE A 409 4.13 30.30 -28.22
N ARG A 410 5.04 30.49 -29.18
CA ARG A 410 5.75 31.77 -29.35
C ARG A 410 4.82 32.90 -29.79
N THR A 411 3.84 32.62 -30.65
CA THR A 411 2.82 33.60 -31.05
C THR A 411 1.87 33.94 -29.89
N PHE A 412 1.52 32.96 -29.07
CA PHE A 412 0.65 33.17 -27.90
C PHE A 412 1.34 34.01 -26.81
N LEU A 413 2.61 33.74 -26.53
CA LEU A 413 3.40 34.52 -25.56
C LEU A 413 3.67 35.96 -26.02
N CYS A 414 3.82 36.21 -27.33
CA CYS A 414 3.94 37.57 -27.87
C CYS A 414 2.61 38.36 -27.83
N ALA A 415 1.45 37.68 -27.83
CA ALA A 415 0.15 38.33 -27.71
C ALA A 415 -0.19 38.72 -26.26
N VAL A 416 0.25 37.92 -25.29
CA VAL A 416 0.01 38.18 -23.85
C VAL A 416 0.92 39.29 -23.30
N ALA A 417 2.06 39.59 -23.95
CA ALA A 417 2.96 40.66 -23.52
C ALA A 417 2.61 42.07 -24.06
N LYS A 418 1.45 42.24 -24.72
CA LYS A 418 0.99 43.52 -25.30
C LYS A 418 -0.41 43.96 -24.82
N VAL A 419 -0.90 43.36 -23.74
CA VAL A 419 -2.04 43.82 -22.92
C VAL A 419 -1.49 44.05 -21.52
#